data_AF-A0A2R6KFD6-F1
#
_entry.id   AF-A0A2R6KFD6-F1
#
_cell.length_a   1.000
_cell.length_b   1.000
_cell.length_c   1.000
_cell.angle_alpha   90.00
_cell.angle_beta   90.00
_cell.angle_gamma   90.00
#
_symmetry.space_group_name_H-M   'P 1'
#
loop_
_entity.id
_entity.type
_entity.pdbx_description
1 polymer ?
#
loop_
_entity_poly.entity_id
_entity_poly.type
_entity_poly.pdbx_seq_one_letter_code
_entity_poly.pdbx_strand_id
1 'polypeptide(L)'
;MGTLAVVWRVGVAVFVIVMPTVMFFQLLRFLEWLRDDELIGRLGEHHDLGTDGRDDHLTTMAAESGSVRAHTASSSESTGDRPLFQCDSCGTRNVPEATYCSGCLCELE
;
A
#
# COMPACT_ATOMS: atom_id res chain seq x y z
N MET A 1 -47.04 -25.54 19.02
CA MET A 1 -45.71 -26.14 19.26
C MET A 1 -44.91 -26.39 17.96
N GLY A 2 -45.51 -26.88 16.88
CA GLY A 2 -44.75 -27.26 15.65
C GLY A 2 -44.14 -26.11 14.83
N THR A 3 -44.84 -24.99 14.67
CA THR A 3 -44.35 -23.84 13.88
C THR A 3 -43.10 -23.19 14.49
N LEU A 4 -43.08 -23.05 15.81
CA LEU A 4 -41.93 -22.48 16.54
C LEU A 4 -40.67 -23.33 16.39
N ALA A 5 -40.80 -24.67 16.39
CA ALA A 5 -39.69 -25.57 16.15
C ALA A 5 -39.12 -25.46 14.72
N VAL A 6 -39.98 -25.22 13.73
CA VAL A 6 -39.56 -25.01 12.33
C VAL A 6 -38.84 -23.67 12.19
N VAL A 7 -39.41 -22.59 12.73
CA VAL A 7 -38.79 -21.26 12.70
C VAL A 7 -37.41 -21.28 13.35
N TRP A 8 -37.27 -21.97 14.49
CA TRP A 8 -35.98 -22.12 15.16
C TRP A 8 -34.94 -22.84 14.28
N ARG A 9 -35.30 -23.96 13.67
CA ARG A 9 -34.38 -24.73 12.80
C ARG A 9 -33.95 -23.92 11.58
N VAL A 10 -34.89 -23.21 10.96
CA VAL A 10 -34.57 -22.32 9.82
C VAL A 10 -33.66 -21.18 10.27
N GLY A 11 -33.93 -20.57 11.43
CA GLY A 11 -33.07 -19.54 12.00
C GLY A 11 -31.64 -20.03 12.23
N VAL A 12 -31.47 -21.21 12.84
CA VAL A 12 -30.15 -21.83 13.05
C VAL A 12 -29.47 -22.13 11.72
N ALA A 13 -30.20 -22.67 10.73
CA ALA A 13 -29.64 -22.96 9.42
C ALA A 13 -29.14 -21.69 8.70
N VAL A 14 -29.93 -20.62 8.70
CA VAL A 14 -29.54 -19.33 8.12
C VAL A 14 -28.33 -18.77 8.86
N PHE A 15 -28.32 -18.82 10.19
CA PHE A 15 -27.18 -18.34 10.98
C PHE A 15 -25.90 -19.11 10.63
N VAL A 16 -25.94 -20.43 10.58
CA VAL A 16 -24.77 -21.27 10.25
C VAL A 16 -24.25 -20.99 8.83
N ILE A 17 -25.13 -20.63 7.90
CA ILE A 17 -24.73 -20.30 6.51
C ILE A 17 -24.15 -18.88 6.42
N VAL A 18 -24.76 -17.90 7.08
CA VAL A 18 -24.40 -16.48 6.93
C VAL A 18 -23.22 -16.09 7.82
N MET A 19 -23.11 -16.69 9.00
CA MET A 19 -22.09 -16.35 10.01
C MET A 19 -20.65 -16.47 9.48
N PRO A 20 -20.24 -17.54 8.77
CA PRO A 20 -18.89 -17.65 8.23
C PRO A 20 -18.55 -16.52 7.26
N THR A 21 -19.49 -16.16 6.39
CA THR A 21 -19.32 -15.08 5.41
C THR A 21 -19.19 -13.73 6.10
N VAL A 22 -20.06 -13.43 7.07
CA VAL A 22 -19.98 -12.19 7.85
C VAL A 22 -18.69 -12.12 8.65
N MET A 23 -18.28 -13.23 9.29
CA MET A 23 -17.03 -13.30 10.04
C MET A 23 -15.81 -13.03 9.14
N PHE A 24 -15.82 -13.58 7.93
CA PHE A 24 -14.78 -13.33 6.93
C PHE A 24 -14.74 -11.85 6.52
N PHE A 25 -15.89 -11.24 6.20
CA PHE A 25 -15.93 -9.81 5.86
C PHE A 25 -15.48 -8.91 7.01
N GLN A 26 -15.87 -9.24 8.24
CA GLN A 26 -15.43 -8.51 9.42
C GLN A 26 -13.92 -8.64 9.62
N LEU A 27 -13.36 -9.82 9.39
CA LEU A 27 -11.91 -10.02 9.43
C LEU A 27 -11.21 -9.19 8.36
N LEU A 28 -11.70 -9.19 7.12
CA LEU A 28 -11.12 -8.37 6.04
C LEU A 28 -11.17 -6.88 6.38
N ARG A 29 -12.32 -6.38 6.87
CA ARG A 29 -12.49 -4.99 7.26
C ARG A 29 -11.60 -4.62 8.45
N PHE A 30 -11.39 -5.54 9.39
CA PHE A 30 -10.49 -5.36 10.52
C PHE A 30 -9.02 -5.31 10.08
N LEU A 31 -8.62 -6.17 9.15
CA LEU A 31 -7.28 -6.15 8.57
C LEU A 31 -7.03 -4.87 7.77
N GLU A 32 -8.04 -4.39 7.04
CA GLU A 32 -7.98 -3.13 6.31
C GLU A 32 -7.85 -1.93 7.25
N TRP A 33 -8.59 -1.93 8.36
CA TRP A 33 -8.45 -0.93 9.42
C TRP A 33 -7.04 -0.91 10.04
N LEU A 34 -6.51 -2.08 10.40
CA LEU A 34 -5.14 -2.22 10.92
C LEU A 34 -4.06 -1.73 9.94
N ARG A 35 -4.31 -1.83 8.63
CA ARG A 35 -3.37 -1.37 7.60
C ARG A 35 -3.35 0.15 7.46
N ASP A 36 -4.50 0.79 7.68
CA ASP A 36 -4.69 2.22 7.39
C ASP A 36 -4.23 3.14 8.55
N ASP A 37 -4.26 2.67 9.79
CA ASP A 37 -4.04 3.54 10.96
C ASP A 37 -2.59 4.03 11.18
N GLU A 38 -1.57 3.42 10.58
CA GLU A 38 -0.16 3.79 10.84
C GLU A 38 0.52 4.53 9.67
N LEU A 39 0.04 4.35 8.44
CA LEU A 39 0.65 4.94 7.24
C LEU A 39 -0.06 6.23 6.78
N ILE A 40 -1.39 6.30 6.92
CA ILE A 40 -2.18 7.45 6.45
C ILE A 40 -1.95 8.68 7.33
N GLY A 41 -1.78 8.50 8.65
CA GLY A 41 -1.45 9.59 9.57
C GLY A 41 -0.11 10.26 9.24
N ARG A 42 0.93 9.46 8.94
CA ARG A 42 2.26 9.98 8.56
C ARG A 42 2.28 10.68 7.20
N LEU A 43 1.44 10.24 6.25
CA LEU A 43 1.31 10.88 4.93
C LEU A 43 0.48 12.15 4.99
N GLY A 44 -0.57 12.21 5.82
CA GLY A 44 -1.39 13.40 6.04
C GLY A 44 -0.57 14.54 6.65
N GLU A 45 0.24 14.23 7.67
CA GLU A 45 1.08 15.22 8.35
C GLU A 45 2.19 15.79 7.44
N HIS A 46 2.62 15.04 6.43
CA HIS A 46 3.55 15.51 5.40
C HIS A 46 2.88 16.33 4.29
N HIS A 47 1.58 16.20 4.07
CA HIS A 47 0.85 16.87 3.00
C HIS A 47 0.30 18.25 3.42
N ASP A 48 -0.13 18.40 4.68
CA ASP A 48 -0.67 19.68 5.19
C ASP A 48 0.42 20.75 5.42
N LEU A 49 1.71 20.38 5.40
CA LEU A 49 2.83 21.32 5.51
C LEU A 49 3.45 21.71 4.15
N GLY A 50 2.97 21.16 3.03
CA GLY A 50 3.66 21.23 1.73
C GLY A 50 2.93 21.98 0.61
N THR A 51 1.68 22.40 0.79
CA THR A 51 0.83 22.94 -0.30
C THR A 51 0.68 24.46 -0.35
N ASP A 52 1.44 25.21 0.46
CA ASP A 52 1.37 26.68 0.49
C ASP A 52 2.67 27.40 0.05
N GLY A 53 3.63 26.70 -0.59
CA GLY A 53 4.90 27.38 -0.96
C GLY A 53 5.83 26.71 -1.97
N ARG A 54 5.41 25.69 -2.72
CA ARG A 54 6.32 24.93 -3.61
C ARG A 54 6.38 25.41 -5.07
N ASP A 55 5.69 26.48 -5.41
CA ASP A 55 5.61 26.93 -6.81
C ASP A 55 6.65 28.01 -7.16
N ASP A 56 7.26 28.68 -6.16
CA ASP A 56 8.16 29.82 -6.40
C ASP A 56 9.66 29.49 -6.41
N HIS A 57 10.09 28.33 -5.90
CA HIS A 57 11.52 28.04 -5.71
C HIS A 57 12.15 27.16 -6.81
N LEU A 58 11.34 26.48 -7.61
CA LEU A 58 11.81 25.58 -8.67
C LEU A 58 12.24 26.34 -9.94
N THR A 59 11.71 27.55 -10.14
CA THR A 59 12.05 28.44 -11.27
C THR A 59 13.34 29.22 -11.05
N THR A 60 13.71 29.54 -9.81
CA THR A 60 14.94 30.32 -9.50
C THR A 60 16.20 29.44 -9.57
N MET A 61 16.11 28.15 -9.23
CA MET A 61 17.26 27.23 -9.28
C MET A 61 17.57 26.70 -10.69
N ALA A 62 16.60 26.76 -11.62
CA ALA A 62 16.80 26.34 -13.01
C ALA A 62 17.47 27.42 -13.88
N ALA A 63 17.44 28.69 -13.44
CA ALA A 63 17.97 29.81 -14.21
C ALA A 63 19.44 30.18 -13.86
N GLU A 64 19.97 29.75 -12.70
CA GLU A 64 21.28 30.22 -12.22
C GLU A 64 22.44 29.20 -12.38
N SER A 65 22.18 27.91 -12.61
CA SER A 65 23.26 26.90 -12.67
C SER A 65 23.44 26.29 -14.05
N GLY A 66 23.78 27.15 -15.01
CA GLY A 66 24.59 26.75 -16.15
C GLY A 66 26.01 26.44 -15.67
N SER A 67 26.54 25.28 -16.06
CA SER A 67 27.90 24.78 -15.82
C SER A 67 28.21 24.31 -14.38
N VAL A 68 28.41 23.00 -14.21
CA VAL A 68 29.69 22.37 -13.84
C VAL A 68 29.41 20.89 -13.53
N ARG A 69 30.16 20.04 -14.23
CA ARG A 69 30.27 18.60 -14.04
C ARG A 69 31.01 18.30 -12.74
N ALA A 70 30.41 17.56 -11.80
CA ALA A 70 31.15 16.78 -10.81
C ALA A 70 30.26 15.71 -10.15
N HIS A 71 30.76 14.48 -10.17
CA HIS A 71 30.30 13.34 -9.40
C HIS A 71 30.48 13.61 -7.91
N THR A 72 29.51 13.23 -7.06
CA THR A 72 29.69 12.40 -5.85
C THR A 72 28.36 12.21 -5.11
N ALA A 73 28.25 11.04 -4.48
CA ALA A 73 27.07 10.50 -3.82
C ALA A 73 26.50 11.38 -2.69
N SER A 74 25.18 11.31 -2.51
CA SER A 74 24.55 11.57 -1.22
C SER A 74 23.53 10.46 -0.98
N SER A 75 23.99 9.48 -0.21
CA SER A 75 23.17 8.40 0.35
C SER A 75 22.47 8.93 1.60
N SER A 76 21.15 8.77 1.65
CA SER A 76 20.38 8.88 2.88
C SER A 76 19.61 7.57 3.09
N GLU A 77 20.03 6.84 4.11
CA GLU A 77 19.39 5.71 4.79
C GLU A 77 19.25 4.38 4.03
N SER A 78 20.35 3.63 4.10
CA SER A 78 20.53 2.23 3.75
C SER A 78 19.79 1.29 4.71
N THR A 79 18.61 0.82 4.30
CA THR A 79 18.14 -0.53 4.66
C THR A 79 18.47 -1.44 3.49
N GLY A 80 19.64 -2.08 3.54
CA GLY A 80 20.08 -3.10 2.57
C GLY A 80 20.24 -2.58 1.14
N ASP A 81 21.48 -2.22 0.78
CA ASP A 81 21.91 -2.01 -0.61
C ASP A 81 21.90 -3.35 -1.37
N ARG A 82 20.70 -3.89 -1.57
CA ARG A 82 20.43 -5.05 -2.41
C ARG A 82 19.88 -4.52 -3.73
N PRO A 83 20.42 -4.96 -4.88
CA PRO A 83 19.91 -4.52 -6.17
C PRO A 83 18.42 -4.88 -6.25
N LEU A 84 17.58 -3.85 -6.39
CA LEU A 84 16.16 -4.03 -6.66
C LEU A 84 16.01 -4.54 -8.10
N PHE A 85 15.28 -5.62 -8.27
CA PHE A 85 15.00 -6.18 -9.59
C PHE A 85 13.82 -5.42 -10.23
N GLN A 86 13.99 -4.95 -11.46
CA GLN A 86 12.93 -4.23 -12.17
C GLN A 86 12.12 -5.20 -13.04
N CYS A 87 10.80 -5.19 -12.89
CA CYS A 87 9.93 -6.02 -13.71
C CYS A 87 9.91 -5.53 -15.15
N ASP A 88 10.17 -6.40 -16.12
CA ASP A 88 10.14 -6.06 -17.54
C ASP A 88 8.73 -5.81 -18.09
N SER A 89 7.70 -6.38 -17.46
CA SER A 89 6.32 -6.23 -17.91
C SER A 89 5.70 -4.89 -17.50
N CYS A 90 5.99 -4.40 -16.29
CA CYS A 90 5.34 -3.19 -15.74
C CYS A 90 6.29 -2.13 -15.18
N GLY A 91 7.60 -2.38 -15.14
CA GLY A 91 8.62 -1.45 -14.65
C GLY A 91 8.68 -1.31 -13.12
N THR A 92 7.84 -2.01 -12.37
CA THR A 92 7.85 -1.99 -10.90
C THR A 92 9.13 -2.58 -10.34
N ARG A 93 9.72 -1.92 -9.33
CA ARG A 93 10.89 -2.43 -8.61
C ARG A 93 10.46 -3.42 -7.52
N ASN A 94 11.11 -4.58 -7.48
CA ASN A 94 10.83 -5.66 -6.54
C ASN A 94 12.08 -5.97 -5.72
N VAL A 95 11.88 -6.53 -4.54
CA VAL A 95 12.98 -7.10 -3.74
C VAL A 95 13.55 -8.33 -4.45
N PRO A 96 14.85 -8.62 -4.35
CA PRO A 96 15.49 -9.72 -5.09
C PRO A 96 14.98 -11.12 -4.71
N GLU A 97 14.25 -11.26 -3.60
CA GLU A 97 13.64 -12.52 -3.14
C GLU A 97 12.20 -12.71 -3.65
N ALA A 98 11.67 -11.73 -4.39
CA ALA A 98 10.32 -11.81 -4.94
C ALA A 98 10.28 -12.75 -6.16
N THR A 99 9.40 -13.75 -6.13
CA THR A 99 9.10 -14.63 -7.28
C THR A 99 8.07 -13.99 -8.23
N TYR A 100 7.23 -13.10 -7.71
CA TYR A 100 6.17 -12.43 -8.46
C TYR A 100 6.26 -10.92 -8.30
N CYS A 101 5.89 -10.18 -9.34
CA CYS A 101 5.87 -8.73 -9.30
C CYS A 101 4.75 -8.19 -8.39
N SER A 102 5.09 -7.25 -7.50
CA SER A 102 4.13 -6.57 -6.62
C SER A 102 3.13 -5.67 -7.35
N GLY A 103 3.45 -5.23 -8.58
CA GLY A 103 2.58 -4.38 -9.40
C GLY A 103 1.62 -5.16 -10.30
N CYS A 104 2.16 -6.12 -11.08
CA CYS A 104 1.39 -6.83 -12.11
C CYS A 104 1.17 -8.32 -11.85
N LEU A 105 1.75 -8.88 -10.77
CA LEU A 105 1.65 -10.30 -10.39
C LEU A 105 2.17 -11.31 -11.43
N CYS A 106 2.90 -10.84 -12.45
CA CYS A 106 3.64 -11.71 -13.36
C CYS A 106 4.87 -12.30 -12.64
N GLU A 107 5.29 -13.50 -13.06
CA GLU A 107 6.53 -14.12 -12.60
C GLU A 107 7.74 -13.26 -13.00
N LEU A 108 8.70 -13.10 -12.08
CA LEU A 108 9.94 -12.36 -12.31
C LEU A 108 11.01 -13.36 -12.74
N GLU A 109 11.52 -13.24 -13.97
CA GLU A 109 12.61 -14.08 -14.53
C GLU A 109 14.01 -13.51 -14.26
#